data_AF-A0A645I5N8-F1
#
_entry.id   AF-A0A645I5N8-F1
#
_cell.length_a   1.000
_cell.length_b   1.000
_cell.length_c   1.000
_cell.angle_alpha   90.00
_cell.angle_beta   90.00
_cell.angle_gamma   90.00
#
_symmetry.space_group_name_H-M   'P 1'
#
loop_
_entity.id
_entity.type
_entity.pdbx_description
1 polymer ?
#
loop_
_entity_poly.entity_id
_entity_poly.type
_entity_poly.pdbx_seq_one_letter_code
_entity_poly.pdbx_strand_id
1 'polypeptide(L)'
;MNYAEAKFELGDEDAARRYINMIRARAGMPPVDASDTDLRDRIRHERRIELAFEGHRFFDIRRWKILEEVSIKQILGMQIKKAANGEKSYTVKVVAPVAYYEQHHRLPIPRTEIDKSGGTLIQNSGY
;
A
#
# COMPACT_ATOMS: atom_id res chain seq x y z
N MET A 1 5.18 -8.51 -11.74
CA MET A 1 4.19 -8.33 -10.65
C MET A 1 2.78 -8.05 -11.14
N ASN A 2 2.57 -7.06 -12.03
CA ASN A 2 1.24 -6.80 -12.62
C ASN A 2 0.61 -8.06 -13.24
N TYR A 3 1.42 -8.85 -13.95
CA TYR A 3 0.96 -10.10 -14.57
C TYR A 3 0.52 -11.15 -13.53
N ALA A 4 1.24 -11.30 -12.41
CA ALA A 4 0.88 -12.24 -11.35
C ALA A 4 -0.47 -11.87 -10.72
N GLU A 5 -0.68 -10.57 -10.46
CA GLU A 5 -1.96 -10.06 -9.94
C GLU A 5 -3.09 -10.28 -10.95
N ALA A 6 -2.89 -9.92 -12.23
CA ALA A 6 -3.90 -10.13 -13.26
C ALA A 6 -4.27 -11.62 -13.42
N LYS A 7 -3.30 -12.53 -13.34
CA LYS A 7 -3.53 -13.97 -13.42
C LYS A 7 -4.34 -14.50 -12.24
N PHE A 8 -4.04 -14.03 -11.03
CA PHE A 8 -4.84 -14.35 -9.85
C PHE A 8 -6.30 -13.91 -10.01
N GLU A 9 -6.55 -12.67 -10.44
CA GLU A 9 -7.91 -12.14 -10.62
C GLU A 9 -8.68 -12.83 -11.76
N LEU A 10 -7.97 -13.51 -12.68
CA LEU A 10 -8.57 -14.36 -13.72
C LEU A 10 -8.80 -15.81 -13.27
N GLY A 11 -8.45 -16.16 -12.04
CA GLY A 11 -8.53 -17.52 -11.49
C GLY A 11 -7.38 -18.46 -11.90
N ASP A 12 -6.35 -17.96 -12.59
CA ASP A 12 -5.17 -18.71 -12.99
C ASP A 12 -4.08 -18.57 -11.91
N GLU A 13 -4.31 -19.25 -10.79
CA GLU A 13 -3.41 -19.19 -9.64
C GLU A 13 -2.05 -19.85 -9.89
N ASP A 14 -1.99 -20.87 -10.74
CA ASP A 14 -0.73 -21.52 -11.11
C ASP A 14 0.21 -20.55 -11.82
N ALA A 15 -0.32 -19.79 -12.79
CA ALA A 15 0.45 -18.72 -13.39
C ALA A 15 0.79 -17.64 -12.35
N ALA A 16 -0.17 -17.23 -11.51
CA ALA A 16 0.10 -16.22 -10.48
C ALA A 16 1.28 -16.62 -9.56
N ARG A 17 1.27 -17.86 -9.03
CA ARG A 17 2.36 -18.46 -8.24
C ARG A 17 3.67 -18.51 -9.01
N ARG A 18 3.65 -18.93 -10.27
CA ARG A 18 4.85 -18.96 -11.12
C ARG A 18 5.51 -17.59 -11.19
N TYR A 19 4.74 -16.54 -11.50
CA TYR A 19 5.30 -15.21 -11.73
C TYR A 19 5.70 -14.47 -10.45
N ILE A 20 4.99 -14.67 -9.32
CA ILE A 20 5.46 -14.14 -8.03
C ILE A 20 6.74 -14.84 -7.58
N ASN A 21 6.86 -16.17 -7.80
CA ASN A 21 8.04 -16.93 -7.40
C ASN A 21 9.29 -16.60 -8.22
N MET A 22 9.15 -16.12 -9.47
CA MET A 22 10.28 -15.57 -10.23
C MET A 22 10.89 -14.33 -9.57
N ILE A 23 10.06 -13.45 -9.01
CA ILE A 23 10.51 -12.23 -8.29
C ILE A 23 11.21 -12.63 -6.99
N ARG A 24 10.58 -13.54 -6.25
CA ARG A 24 11.11 -14.05 -4.97
C ARG A 24 12.44 -14.78 -5.14
N ALA A 25 12.57 -15.63 -6.16
CA ALA A 25 13.81 -16.34 -6.46
C ALA A 25 14.96 -15.37 -6.77
N ARG A 26 14.71 -14.32 -7.56
CA ARG A 26 15.70 -13.27 -7.83
C ARG A 26 16.13 -12.52 -6.56
N ALA A 27 15.22 -12.36 -5.59
CA ALA A 27 15.50 -11.75 -4.28
C ALA A 27 16.05 -12.74 -3.22
N GLY A 28 16.28 -14.02 -3.56
CA GLY A 28 16.76 -15.03 -2.62
C GLY A 28 15.72 -15.49 -1.59
N MET A 29 14.43 -15.30 -1.87
CA MET A 29 13.32 -15.65 -0.98
C MET A 29 12.71 -17.03 -1.33
N PRO A 30 12.23 -17.80 -0.34
CA PRO A 30 11.58 -19.09 -0.59
C PRO A 30 10.30 -18.92 -1.43
N PRO A 31 9.90 -19.92 -2.22
CA PRO A 31 8.69 -19.83 -3.01
C PRO A 31 7.43 -19.71 -2.12
N VAL A 32 6.43 -19.00 -2.63
CA VAL A 32 5.06 -19.01 -2.10
C VAL A 32 4.33 -20.19 -2.70
N ASP A 33 3.74 -21.01 -1.81
CA ASP A 33 2.82 -22.10 -2.15
C ASP A 33 1.51 -21.88 -1.39
N ALA A 34 0.67 -21.00 -1.93
CA ALA A 34 -0.59 -20.61 -1.33
C ALA A 34 -1.67 -20.44 -2.39
N SER A 35 -2.92 -20.43 -1.94
CA SER A 35 -4.12 -20.30 -2.77
C SER A 35 -5.06 -19.21 -2.28
N ASP A 36 -6.06 -18.89 -3.08
CA ASP A 36 -7.20 -18.06 -2.73
C ASP A 36 -6.80 -16.67 -2.18
N THR A 37 -7.50 -16.20 -1.16
CA THR A 37 -7.23 -14.93 -0.48
C THR A 37 -5.81 -14.85 0.06
N ASP A 38 -5.25 -15.98 0.48
CA ASP A 38 -3.90 -16.08 1.00
C ASP A 38 -2.85 -15.87 -0.11
N LEU A 39 -3.09 -16.36 -1.33
CA LEU A 39 -2.26 -16.04 -2.49
C LEU A 39 -2.36 -14.56 -2.87
N ARG A 40 -3.58 -13.99 -2.89
CA ARG A 40 -3.80 -12.56 -3.15
C ARG A 40 -2.99 -11.69 -2.20
N ASP A 41 -3.04 -12.00 -0.91
CA ASP A 41 -2.40 -11.19 0.12
C ASP A 41 -0.86 -11.30 0.01
N ARG A 42 -0.34 -12.46 -0.41
CA ARG A 42 1.08 -12.65 -0.74
C ARG A 42 1.49 -11.83 -1.96
N ILE A 43 0.69 -11.80 -3.02
CA ILE A 43 0.95 -10.96 -4.20
C ILE A 43 0.98 -9.47 -3.82
N ARG A 44 0.00 -9.02 -3.02
CA ARG A 44 -0.05 -7.62 -2.53
C ARG A 44 1.12 -7.29 -1.62
N HIS A 45 1.54 -8.23 -0.77
CA HIS A 45 2.70 -8.08 0.10
C HIS A 45 3.99 -7.97 -0.72
N GLU A 46 4.23 -8.90 -1.65
CA GLU A 46 5.41 -8.88 -2.52
C GLU A 46 5.47 -7.55 -3.28
N ARG A 47 4.32 -7.05 -3.75
CA ARG A 47 4.22 -5.74 -4.40
C ARG A 47 4.61 -4.56 -3.54
N ARG A 48 4.27 -4.62 -2.26
CA ARG A 48 4.65 -3.59 -1.29
C ARG A 48 6.17 -3.60 -1.02
N ILE A 49 6.79 -4.78 -0.99
CA ILE A 49 8.22 -4.92 -0.69
C ILE A 49 9.07 -4.58 -1.90
N GLU A 50 8.76 -5.17 -3.06
CA GLU A 50 9.52 -5.04 -4.30
C GLU A 50 9.57 -3.59 -4.81
N LEU A 51 8.47 -2.85 -4.68
CA LEU A 51 8.33 -1.48 -5.22
C LEU A 51 8.29 -0.43 -4.10
N ALA A 52 8.95 -0.71 -2.97
CA ALA A 52 9.02 0.21 -1.86
C ALA A 52 9.72 1.51 -2.29
N PHE A 53 9.13 2.65 -1.93
CA PHE A 53 9.61 4.00 -2.29
C PHE A 53 9.57 4.36 -3.79
N GLU A 54 8.83 3.60 -4.61
CA GLU A 54 8.67 3.87 -6.05
C GLU A 54 7.31 4.47 -6.41
N GLY A 55 6.60 5.08 -5.45
CA GLY A 55 5.32 5.76 -5.69
C GLY A 55 4.11 4.83 -5.90
N HIS A 56 4.28 3.51 -5.91
CA HIS A 56 3.19 2.56 -6.15
C HIS A 56 2.19 2.45 -4.99
N ARG A 57 2.67 2.48 -3.75
CA ARG A 57 1.83 2.18 -2.57
C ARG A 57 0.61 3.10 -2.45
N PHE A 58 0.76 4.37 -2.84
CA PHE A 58 -0.33 5.35 -2.81
C PHE A 58 -1.52 4.95 -3.70
N PHE A 59 -1.24 4.44 -4.89
CA PHE A 59 -2.27 4.00 -5.83
C PHE A 59 -2.77 2.59 -5.55
N ASP A 60 -1.88 1.70 -5.11
CA ASP A 60 -2.22 0.30 -4.79
C ASP A 60 -3.26 0.20 -3.68
N ILE A 61 -3.10 0.92 -2.56
CA ILE A 61 -4.08 0.89 -1.46
C ILE A 61 -5.45 1.45 -1.87
N ARG A 62 -5.48 2.39 -2.82
CA ARG A 62 -6.72 3.00 -3.32
C ARG A 62 -7.45 2.08 -4.29
N ARG A 63 -6.75 1.52 -5.29
CA ARG A 63 -7.37 0.63 -6.29
C ARG A 63 -7.83 -0.69 -5.67
N TRP A 64 -7.16 -1.16 -4.61
CA TRP A 64 -7.58 -2.33 -3.84
C TRP A 64 -8.67 -2.04 -2.81
N LYS A 65 -9.08 -0.78 -2.64
CA LYS A 65 -10.07 -0.34 -1.65
C LYS A 65 -9.73 -0.76 -0.22
N ILE A 66 -8.44 -0.71 0.13
CA ILE A 66 -7.93 -1.02 1.48
C ILE A 66 -7.39 0.24 2.18
N LEU A 67 -7.76 1.43 1.69
CA LEU A 67 -7.23 2.69 2.23
C LEU A 67 -7.66 2.87 3.69
N GLU A 68 -8.92 2.57 4.03
CA GLU A 68 -9.40 2.57 5.42
C GLU A 68 -8.56 1.63 6.29
N GLU A 69 -8.50 0.35 5.91
CA GLU A 69 -7.80 -0.72 6.63
C GLU A 69 -6.32 -0.39 6.89
N VAL A 70 -5.66 0.26 5.93
CA VAL A 70 -4.26 0.67 6.06
C VAL A 70 -4.13 1.96 6.87
N SER A 71 -5.04 2.92 6.69
CA SER A 71 -4.95 4.25 7.31
C SER A 71 -5.32 4.25 8.79
N ILE A 72 -6.14 3.31 9.26
CA ILE A 72 -6.41 3.16 10.70
C ILE A 72 -5.20 2.59 11.47
N LYS A 73 -4.22 2.01 10.77
CA LYS A 73 -3.00 1.49 11.37
C LYS A 73 -2.03 2.65 11.61
N GLN A 74 -1.58 2.81 12.85
CA GLN A 74 -0.59 3.82 13.21
C GLN A 74 0.74 3.53 12.51
N ILE A 75 1.38 4.57 11.97
CA ILE A 75 2.75 4.46 11.49
C ILE A 75 3.66 4.42 12.71
N LEU A 76 4.28 3.26 12.96
CA LEU A 76 5.17 3.04 14.07
C LEU A 76 6.63 3.26 13.65
N GLY A 77 7.44 3.70 14.60
CA GLY A 77 8.88 3.86 14.46
C GLY A 77 9.57 3.52 15.77
N MET A 78 10.90 3.38 15.72
CA MET A 78 11.71 3.11 16.89
C MET A 78 12.31 4.41 17.41
N GLN A 79 12.03 4.75 18.67
CA GLN A 79 12.75 5.79 19.38
C GLN A 79 13.94 5.16 20.11
N ILE A 80 15.14 5.62 19.77
CA ILE A 80 16.39 5.19 20.40
C ILE A 80 16.88 6.33 21.29
N LYS A 81 17.05 6.06 22.58
CA LYS A 81 17.69 7.00 23.52
C LYS A 81 19.03 6.44 23.95
N LYS A 82 20.05 7.28 24.03
CA LYS A 82 21.37 6.91 24.55
C LYS A 82 21.62 7.68 25.85
N ALA A 83 21.85 6.96 26.95
CA ALA A 83 22.22 7.55 28.23
C ALA A 83 23.70 7.95 28.25
N ALA A 84 24.09 8.78 29.22
CA ALA A 84 25.46 9.28 29.35
C ALA A 84 26.50 8.16 29.57
N ASN A 85 26.09 7.05 30.20
CA ASN A 85 26.89 5.83 30.37
C ASN A 85 27.05 5.01 29.07
N GLY A 86 26.47 5.45 27.96
CA GLY A 86 26.53 4.76 26.67
C GLY A 86 25.42 3.75 26.42
N GLU A 87 24.59 3.45 27.42
CA GLU A 87 23.47 2.51 27.33
C GLU A 87 22.38 3.02 26.38
N LYS A 88 21.81 2.11 25.58
CA LYS A 88 20.73 2.44 24.63
C LYS A 88 19.41 1.83 25.09
N SER A 89 18.35 2.62 25.07
CA SER A 89 16.98 2.13 25.20
C SER A 89 16.20 2.31 23.91
N TYR A 90 15.30 1.36 23.66
CA TYR A 90 14.53 1.23 22.43
C TYR A 90 13.06 1.19 22.79
N THR A 91 12.29 2.17 22.33
CA THR A 91 10.84 2.25 22.59
C THR A 91 10.09 2.49 21.28
N VAL A 92 9.06 1.69 21.02
CA VAL A 92 8.18 1.90 19.87
C VAL A 92 7.35 3.16 20.09
N LYS A 93 7.27 4.03 19.09
CA LYS A 93 6.46 5.25 19.12
C LYS A 93 5.66 5.40 17.84
N VAL A 94 4.47 5.98 17.95
CA VAL A 94 3.71 6.49 16.80
C VAL A 94 4.44 7.68 16.18
N VAL A 95 4.78 7.56 14.91
CA VAL A 95 5.51 8.58 14.13
C VAL A 95 4.55 9.64 13.62
N ALA A 96 3.40 9.22 13.10
CA ALA A 96 2.38 10.11 12.58
C ALA A 96 0.98 9.52 12.82
N PRO A 97 0.02 10.31 13.36
CA PRO A 97 -1.38 9.94 13.31
C PRO A 97 -1.85 10.01 11.86
N VAL A 98 -2.64 9.03 11.44
CA VAL A 98 -3.24 8.99 10.10
C VAL A 98 -4.74 9.11 10.27
N ALA A 99 -5.36 10.05 9.55
CA ALA A 99 -6.80 10.21 9.49
C ALA A 99 -7.33 9.68 8.16
N TYR A 100 -8.40 8.90 8.21
CA TYR A 100 -9.09 8.38 7.03
C TYR A 100 -10.47 9.01 6.91
N TYR A 101 -10.82 9.38 5.68
CA TYR A 101 -12.19 9.66 5.26
C TYR A 101 -12.39 9.06 3.88
N GLU A 102 -13.62 8.65 3.56
CA GLU A 102 -13.95 7.99 2.29
C GLU A 102 -13.52 8.83 1.07
N GLN A 103 -13.67 10.16 1.13
CA GLN A 103 -13.25 11.04 0.05
C GLN A 103 -11.74 10.92 -0.30
N HIS A 104 -10.87 10.50 0.63
CA HIS A 104 -9.42 10.33 0.40
C HIS A 104 -9.06 9.27 -0.66
N HIS A 105 -10.03 8.48 -1.13
CA HIS A 105 -9.88 7.63 -2.31
C HIS A 105 -9.61 8.41 -3.60
N ARG A 106 -10.01 9.68 -3.67
CA ARG A 106 -9.80 10.56 -4.83
C ARG A 106 -9.06 11.82 -4.40
N LEU A 107 -8.36 12.46 -5.33
CA LEU A 107 -7.80 13.78 -5.08
C LEU A 107 -8.90 14.84 -5.30
N PRO A 108 -8.95 15.90 -4.48
CA PRO A 108 -9.85 17.01 -4.73
C PRO A 108 -9.49 17.68 -6.04
N ILE A 109 -10.51 18.07 -6.81
CA ILE A 109 -10.31 18.98 -7.93
C ILE A 109 -10.02 20.36 -7.34
N PRO A 110 -8.96 21.07 -7.80
CA PRO A 110 -8.67 22.41 -7.29
C PRO A 110 -9.86 23.33 -7.47
N ARG A 111 -10.23 24.07 -6.41
CA ARG A 111 -11.41 24.95 -6.40
C ARG A 111 -11.39 25.96 -7.54
N THR A 112 -10.22 26.49 -7.88
CA THR A 112 -10.04 27.43 -8.99
C THR A 112 -10.46 26.84 -10.33
N GLU A 113 -10.30 25.54 -10.55
CA GLU A 113 -10.70 24.89 -11.81
C GLU A 113 -12.21 24.66 -11.86
N ILE A 114 -12.85 24.39 -10.72
CA ILE A 114 -14.31 24.33 -10.60
C ILE A 114 -14.90 25.71 -10.91
N ASP A 115 -14.39 26.75 -10.26
CA ASP A 115 -14.86 28.13 -10.43
C ASP A 115 -14.69 28.60 -11.89
N LYS A 116 -13.53 28.32 -12.52
CA LYS A 116 -13.28 28.63 -13.94
C LYS A 116 -14.21 27.90 -14.91
N SER A 117 -14.64 26.69 -14.58
CA SER A 117 -15.51 25.87 -15.44
C SER A 117 -16.95 26.37 -15.53
N GLY A 118 -17.32 27.37 -14.72
CA GLY A 118 -18.69 27.90 -14.67
C GLY A 118 -19.73 26.86 -14.21
N GLY A 119 -19.31 25.85 -13.43
CA GLY A 119 -20.18 24.78 -12.93
C GLY A 119 -20.24 23.52 -13.79
N THR A 120 -19.46 23.43 -14.87
CA THR A 120 -19.39 22.21 -15.70
C THR A 120 -18.54 21.11 -15.03
N LEU A 121 -17.50 21.50 -14.30
CA LEU A 121 -16.63 20.58 -13.58
C LEU A 121 -17.18 20.34 -12.17
N ILE A 122 -17.67 19.14 -11.91
CA ILE A 122 -18.27 18.75 -10.62
C ILE A 122 -17.20 18.14 -9.70
N GLN A 123 -17.18 18.58 -8.43
CA GLN A 123 -16.25 18.09 -7.42
C GLN A 123 -16.46 16.60 -7.10
N ASN A 124 -15.37 15.93 -6.68
CA ASN A 124 -15.45 14.60 -6.09
C ASN A 124 -16.23 14.63 -4.77
N SER A 125 -17.09 13.62 -4.56
CA SER A 125 -17.90 13.52 -3.34
C SER A 125 -17.06 13.67 -2.06
N GLY A 126 -17.50 14.54 -1.15
CA GLY A 126 -16.89 14.78 0.16
C GLY A 126 -15.77 15.85 0.18
N TYR A 127 -15.53 16.55 -0.94
CA TYR A 127 -14.64 17.71 -1.05
C TYR A 127 -15.37 19.00 -1.39
#